data_AF-A0A3M2B3G1-F1
#
_entry.id   AF-A0A3M2B3G1-F1
#
_cell.length_a   1.000
_cell.length_b   1.000
_cell.length_c   1.000
_cell.angle_alpha   90.00
_cell.angle_beta   90.00
_cell.angle_gamma   90.00
#
_symmetry.space_group_name_H-M   'P 1'
#
loop_
_entity.id
_entity.type
_entity.pdbx_description
1 polymer ?
#
loop_
_entity_poly.entity_id
_entity_poly.type
_entity_poly.pdbx_seq_one_letter_code
_entity_poly.pdbx_strand_id
1 'polypeptide(L)'
;MQTTLSSHERETLRQVLERSFSESQAQTLVSALELLAQHLGESQLHRDLLSFQQETKAWQQHMEQRAAQAEQRWERIEGALERLAASQARTEERVTRLEEATVRLEEGQRVLQDAVAQLAAAQARTEERVSRLEDAIAQLTHAQARTEAAVQQLTRQVGGLSDTVGGDIEDIAYIVLYDVLKREFGWEVGPLERTWQQWNGEPEEVNIFGQASDPASPEQPIWIVGEAKHNLSLREVERFAKQVERARQHLTGRVFAVCFCYRARPEVRTRLHALGIPLVFSYGRLLQ
;
A
#
# COMPACT_ATOMS: atom_id res chain seq x y z
N MET A 1 4.84 -48.89 123.87
CA MET A 1 5.10 -47.51 124.35
C MET A 1 4.65 -46.58 123.25
N GLN A 2 3.77 -45.63 123.54
CA GLN A 2 3.37 -44.60 122.57
C GLN A 2 4.53 -43.63 122.41
N THR A 3 5.22 -43.68 121.27
CA THR A 3 6.25 -42.70 120.91
C THR A 3 5.54 -41.45 120.39
N THR A 4 5.25 -40.51 121.29
CA THR A 4 4.77 -39.17 120.92
C THR A 4 5.96 -38.25 120.73
N LEU A 5 6.07 -37.61 119.56
CA LEU A 5 7.05 -36.56 119.29
C LEU A 5 6.98 -35.46 120.37
N SER A 6 8.14 -35.11 120.91
CA SER A 6 8.33 -34.00 121.86
C SER A 6 7.85 -32.68 121.26
N SER A 7 7.38 -31.75 122.11
CA SER A 7 6.97 -30.40 121.69
C SER A 7 8.07 -29.68 120.89
N HIS A 8 9.34 -29.95 121.18
CA HIS A 8 10.48 -29.42 120.44
C HIS A 8 10.65 -30.05 119.04
N GLU A 9 10.40 -31.35 118.90
CA GLU A 9 10.50 -32.07 117.63
C GLU A 9 9.38 -31.66 116.66
N ARG A 10 8.17 -31.44 117.20
CA ARG A 10 7.02 -30.93 116.42
C ARG A 10 7.26 -29.53 115.88
N GLU A 11 7.80 -28.65 116.73
CA GLU A 11 8.19 -27.29 116.34
C GLU A 11 9.25 -27.32 115.23
N THR A 12 10.25 -28.19 115.36
CA THR A 12 11.31 -28.34 114.37
C THR A 12 10.77 -28.87 113.03
N LEU A 13 9.92 -29.89 113.05
CA LEU A 13 9.28 -30.43 111.84
C LEU A 13 8.39 -29.39 111.14
N ARG A 14 7.64 -28.60 111.91
CA ARG A 14 6.82 -27.51 111.38
C ARG A 14 7.67 -26.46 110.66
N GLN A 15 8.74 -25.99 111.31
CA GLN A 15 9.67 -25.01 110.74
C GLN A 15 10.38 -25.51 109.48
N VAL A 16 10.60 -26.83 109.34
CA VAL A 16 11.16 -27.42 108.12
C VAL A 16 10.11 -27.45 107.00
N LEU A 17 8.87 -27.84 107.31
CA LEU A 17 7.79 -27.95 106.32
C LEU A 17 7.29 -26.58 105.83
N GLU A 18 7.26 -25.56 106.70
CA GLU A 18 6.87 -24.18 106.35
C GLU A 18 7.82 -23.50 105.34
N ARG A 19 9.01 -24.06 105.10
CA ARG A 19 9.92 -23.58 104.04
C ARG A 19 9.44 -23.90 102.64
N SER A 20 8.50 -24.85 102.49
CA SER A 20 8.05 -25.35 101.19
C SER A 20 6.54 -25.49 101.08
N PHE A 21 5.82 -25.44 102.20
CA PHE A 21 4.37 -25.56 102.28
C PHE A 21 3.80 -24.36 103.04
N SER A 22 2.58 -23.95 102.68
CA SER A 22 1.87 -22.92 103.46
C SER A 22 1.64 -23.38 104.90
N GLU A 23 1.47 -22.45 105.83
CA GLU A 23 1.30 -22.73 107.27
C GLU A 23 0.20 -23.78 107.54
N SER A 24 -0.94 -23.70 106.85
CA SER A 24 -2.04 -24.68 106.98
C SER A 24 -1.66 -26.07 106.45
N GLN A 25 -0.89 -26.14 105.36
CA GLN A 25 -0.40 -27.40 104.79
C GLN A 25 0.69 -28.01 105.67
N ALA A 26 1.63 -27.20 106.18
CA ALA A 26 2.67 -27.64 107.10
C ALA A 26 2.04 -28.20 108.40
N GLN A 27 1.07 -27.49 108.99
CA GLN A 27 0.32 -27.96 110.16
C GLN A 27 -0.40 -29.30 109.91
N THR A 28 -1.02 -29.45 108.74
CA THR A 28 -1.73 -30.68 108.34
C THR A 28 -0.75 -31.84 108.14
N LEU A 29 0.41 -31.60 107.55
CA LEU A 29 1.46 -32.60 107.33
C LEU A 29 2.11 -33.05 108.65
N VAL A 30 2.40 -32.12 109.56
CA VAL A 30 2.90 -32.46 110.92
C VAL A 30 1.88 -33.34 111.64
N SER A 31 0.60 -32.99 111.59
CA SER A 31 -0.48 -33.77 112.22
C SER A 31 -0.61 -35.17 111.62
N ALA A 32 -0.49 -35.31 110.30
CA ALA A 32 -0.54 -36.59 109.61
C ALA A 32 0.69 -37.48 109.94
N LEU A 33 1.88 -36.88 110.00
CA LEU A 33 3.12 -37.58 110.38
C LEU A 33 3.09 -38.06 111.83
N GLU A 34 2.53 -37.27 112.75
CA GLU A 34 2.31 -37.67 114.15
C GLU A 34 1.36 -38.87 114.25
N LEU A 35 0.26 -38.86 113.49
CA LEU A 35 -0.72 -39.96 113.48
C LEU A 35 -0.09 -41.26 112.96
N LEU A 36 0.74 -41.16 111.92
CA LEU A 36 1.46 -42.27 111.31
C LEU A 36 2.54 -42.83 112.25
N ALA A 37 3.29 -41.96 112.93
CA ALA A 37 4.31 -42.37 113.91
C ALA A 37 3.73 -43.14 115.12
N GLN A 38 2.46 -42.91 115.45
CA GLN A 38 1.77 -43.64 116.53
C GLN A 38 1.33 -45.05 116.13
N HIS A 39 1.12 -45.31 114.83
CA HIS A 39 0.59 -46.57 114.31
C HIS A 39 1.64 -47.42 113.59
N LEU A 40 2.74 -46.82 113.16
CA LEU A 40 3.83 -47.47 112.44
C LEU A 40 5.10 -47.48 113.31
N GLY A 41 5.82 -48.60 113.34
CA GLY A 41 7.14 -48.64 113.99
C GLY A 41 8.15 -47.73 113.27
N GLU A 42 9.16 -47.23 113.98
CA GLU A 42 10.15 -46.26 113.45
C GLU A 42 10.79 -46.70 112.12
N SER A 43 11.06 -48.00 111.95
CA SER A 43 11.63 -48.54 110.71
C SER A 43 10.67 -48.53 109.52
N GLN A 44 9.35 -48.57 109.75
CA GLN A 44 8.33 -48.48 108.69
C GLN A 44 8.13 -47.03 108.26
N LEU A 45 8.00 -46.10 109.22
CA LEU A 45 7.92 -44.67 108.95
C LEU A 45 9.14 -44.15 108.17
N HIS A 46 10.35 -44.61 108.52
CA HIS A 46 11.55 -44.25 107.79
C HIS A 46 11.54 -44.75 106.33
N ARG A 47 11.04 -45.97 106.07
CA ARG A 47 10.90 -46.52 104.71
C ARG A 47 9.89 -45.73 103.87
N ASP A 48 8.74 -45.41 104.45
CA ASP A 48 7.67 -44.70 103.76
C ASP A 48 8.05 -43.22 103.48
N LEU A 49 8.81 -42.59 104.39
CA LEU A 49 9.35 -41.24 104.16
C LEU A 49 10.43 -41.23 103.07
N LEU A 50 11.29 -42.26 103.03
CA LEU A 50 12.28 -42.41 101.96
C LEU A 50 11.61 -42.67 100.60
N SER A 51 10.56 -43.50 100.53
CA SER A 51 9.83 -43.72 99.28
C SER A 51 9.14 -42.44 98.81
N PHE A 52 8.51 -41.68 99.71
CA PHE A 52 7.91 -40.38 99.39
C PHE A 52 8.96 -39.37 98.90
N GLN A 53 10.15 -39.33 99.52
CA GLN A 53 11.24 -38.47 99.06
C GLN A 53 11.73 -38.87 97.64
N GLN A 54 11.79 -40.17 97.35
CA GLN A 54 12.18 -40.66 96.02
C GLN A 54 11.11 -40.35 94.97
N GLU A 55 9.84 -40.56 95.28
CA GLU A 55 8.70 -40.25 94.41
C GLU A 55 8.60 -38.75 94.11
N THR A 56 8.81 -37.90 95.11
CA THR A 56 8.82 -36.44 94.92
C THR A 56 10.00 -35.97 94.06
N LYS A 57 11.21 -36.52 94.24
CA LYS A 57 12.35 -36.28 93.34
C LYS A 57 12.08 -36.73 91.91
N ALA A 58 11.52 -37.92 91.73
CA ALA A 58 11.16 -38.44 90.42
C ALA A 58 10.10 -37.57 89.74
N TRP A 59 9.11 -37.11 90.51
CA TRP A 59 8.09 -36.18 90.02
C TRP A 59 8.68 -34.83 89.63
N GLN A 60 9.59 -34.27 90.43
CA GLN A 60 10.32 -33.03 90.10
C GLN A 60 11.09 -33.17 88.78
N GLN A 61 11.87 -34.24 88.62
CA GLN A 61 12.62 -34.52 87.38
C GLN A 61 11.69 -34.67 86.17
N HIS A 62 10.57 -35.38 86.33
CA HIS A 62 9.58 -35.53 85.26
C HIS A 62 8.93 -34.18 84.89
N MET A 63 8.66 -33.32 85.88
CA MET A 63 8.12 -31.98 85.64
C MET A 63 9.14 -31.07 84.92
N GLU A 64 10.40 -31.10 85.32
CA GLU A 64 11.49 -30.39 84.62
C GLU A 64 11.63 -30.86 83.18
N GLN A 65 11.60 -32.18 82.96
CA GLN A 65 11.65 -32.76 81.61
C GLN A 65 10.44 -32.31 80.76
N ARG A 66 9.24 -32.27 81.32
CA ARG A 66 8.05 -31.78 80.62
C ARG A 66 8.12 -30.28 80.33
N ALA A 67 8.66 -29.48 81.24
CA ALA A 67 8.89 -28.06 81.03
C ALA A 67 9.88 -27.82 79.88
N ALA A 68 11.02 -28.53 79.89
CA ALA A 68 12.01 -28.47 78.80
C ALA A 68 11.42 -28.92 77.45
N GLN A 69 10.61 -29.97 77.44
CA GLN A 69 9.92 -30.40 76.21
C GLN A 69 8.90 -29.35 75.72
N ALA A 70 8.20 -28.67 76.64
CA ALA A 70 7.27 -27.61 76.28
C ALA A 70 8.00 -26.40 75.68
N GLU A 71 9.12 -25.98 76.27
CA GLU A 71 9.98 -24.91 75.77
C GLU A 71 10.50 -25.21 74.36
N GLN A 72 11.03 -26.42 74.13
CA GLN A 72 11.45 -26.85 72.79
C GLN A 72 10.29 -26.87 71.77
N ARG A 73 9.06 -27.18 72.20
CA ARG A 73 7.88 -27.11 71.32
C ARG A 73 7.51 -25.66 71.02
N TRP A 74 7.64 -24.76 72.00
CA TRP A 74 7.41 -23.33 71.81
C TRP A 74 8.41 -22.72 70.83
N GLU A 75 9.71 -22.98 70.99
CA GLU A 75 10.75 -22.51 70.05
C GLU A 75 10.48 -23.00 68.62
N ARG A 76 10.02 -24.26 68.45
CA ARG A 76 9.65 -24.79 67.13
C ARG A 76 8.44 -24.10 66.53
N ILE A 77 7.44 -23.77 67.34
CA ILE A 77 6.24 -23.04 66.91
C ILE A 77 6.60 -21.61 66.52
N GLU A 78 7.38 -20.92 67.34
CA GLU A 78 7.87 -19.56 67.03
C GLU A 78 8.66 -19.54 65.72
N GLY A 79 9.63 -20.45 65.56
CA GLY A 79 10.37 -20.55 64.30
C GLY A 79 9.49 -20.92 63.09
N ALA A 80 8.40 -21.68 63.28
CA ALA A 80 7.43 -21.96 62.22
C ALA A 80 6.58 -20.73 61.87
N LEU A 81 6.17 -19.94 62.87
CA LEU A 81 5.42 -18.69 62.68
C LEU A 81 6.28 -17.63 61.97
N GLU A 82 7.55 -17.50 62.34
CA GLU A 82 8.49 -16.59 61.66
C GLU A 82 8.65 -16.96 60.18
N ARG A 83 8.82 -18.26 59.88
CA ARG A 83 8.91 -18.74 58.49
C ARG A 83 7.62 -18.48 57.71
N LEU A 84 6.46 -18.65 58.34
CA LEU A 84 5.17 -18.37 57.73
C LEU A 84 5.00 -16.88 57.45
N ALA A 85 5.30 -16.01 58.42
CA ALA A 85 5.24 -14.56 58.26
C ALA A 85 6.18 -14.08 57.14
N ALA A 86 7.41 -14.60 57.08
CA ALA A 86 8.33 -14.30 56.00
C ALA A 86 7.83 -14.79 54.63
N SER A 87 7.16 -15.94 54.57
CA SER A 87 6.55 -16.45 53.34
C SER A 87 5.32 -15.65 52.91
N GLN A 88 4.53 -15.17 53.86
CA GLN A 88 3.38 -14.31 53.62
C GLN A 88 3.85 -12.97 53.06
N ALA A 89 4.83 -12.32 53.69
CA ALA A 89 5.39 -11.05 53.22
C ALA A 89 5.91 -11.14 51.77
N ARG A 90 6.62 -12.23 51.42
CA ARG A 90 7.06 -12.47 50.04
C ARG A 90 5.90 -12.67 49.06
N THR A 91 4.80 -13.26 49.52
CA THR A 91 3.60 -13.44 48.69
C THR A 91 2.90 -12.12 48.45
N GLU A 92 2.74 -11.30 49.50
CA GLU A 92 2.17 -9.96 49.41
C GLU A 92 2.96 -9.08 48.44
N GLU A 93 4.29 -9.08 48.54
CA GLU A 93 5.17 -8.34 47.61
C GLU A 93 5.00 -8.81 46.15
N ARG A 94 4.82 -10.12 45.93
CA ARG A 94 4.55 -10.66 44.59
C ARG A 94 3.18 -10.25 44.07
N VAL A 95 2.17 -10.19 44.93
CA VAL A 95 0.82 -9.72 44.58
C VAL A 95 0.86 -8.25 44.18
N THR A 96 1.51 -7.38 44.97
CA THR A 96 1.66 -5.96 44.60
C THR A 96 2.36 -5.79 43.26
N ARG A 97 3.44 -6.56 43.00
CA ARG A 97 4.11 -6.52 41.68
C ARG A 97 3.22 -7.00 40.53
N LEU A 98 2.33 -7.97 40.78
CA LEU A 98 1.36 -8.42 39.78
C LEU A 98 0.30 -7.36 39.53
N GLU A 99 -0.22 -6.70 40.57
CA GLU A 99 -1.18 -5.59 40.44
C GLU A 99 -0.58 -4.46 39.59
N GLU A 100 0.65 -4.04 39.87
CA GLU A 100 1.35 -3.03 39.06
C GLU A 100 1.58 -3.48 37.61
N ALA A 101 1.86 -4.76 37.38
CA ALA A 101 1.99 -5.31 36.03
C ALA A 101 0.63 -5.30 35.30
N THR A 102 -0.46 -5.63 35.98
CA THR A 102 -1.81 -5.59 35.39
C THR A 102 -2.24 -4.19 35.00
N VAL A 103 -2.00 -3.18 35.86
CA VAL A 103 -2.29 -1.78 35.53
C VAL A 103 -1.53 -1.33 34.28
N ARG A 104 -0.23 -1.65 34.18
CA ARG A 104 0.58 -1.33 32.98
C ARG A 104 0.07 -2.02 31.72
N LEU A 105 -0.42 -3.26 31.83
CA LEU A 105 -1.02 -3.98 30.70
C LEU A 105 -2.34 -3.34 30.26
N GLU A 106 -3.20 -2.93 31.19
CA GLU A 106 -4.45 -2.23 30.89
C GLU A 106 -4.19 -0.89 30.18
N GLU A 107 -3.22 -0.12 30.67
CA GLU A 107 -2.79 1.13 30.01
C GLU A 107 -2.26 0.86 28.59
N GLY A 108 -1.39 -0.13 28.43
CA GLY A 108 -0.88 -0.55 27.12
C GLY A 108 -1.98 -0.99 26.16
N GLN A 109 -2.97 -1.73 26.67
CA GLN A 109 -4.14 -2.16 25.90
C GLN A 109 -4.98 -0.96 25.46
N ARG A 110 -5.18 0.04 26.32
CA ARG A 110 -5.92 1.26 25.95
C ARG A 110 -5.22 2.04 24.85
N VAL A 111 -3.90 2.22 24.97
CA VAL A 111 -3.08 2.87 23.93
C VAL A 111 -3.17 2.12 22.59
N LEU A 112 -3.13 0.79 22.62
CA LEU A 112 -3.29 -0.03 21.41
C LEU A 112 -4.69 0.12 20.80
N GLN A 113 -5.75 0.14 21.61
CA GLN A 113 -7.11 0.37 21.12
C GLN A 113 -7.25 1.73 20.44
N ASP A 114 -6.69 2.78 21.04
CA ASP A 114 -6.68 4.13 20.47
C ASP A 114 -5.90 4.16 19.13
N ALA A 115 -4.73 3.51 19.07
CA ALA A 115 -3.94 3.42 17.84
C ALA A 115 -4.69 2.67 16.72
N VAL A 116 -5.37 1.56 17.06
CA VAL A 116 -6.19 0.80 16.10
C VAL A 116 -7.37 1.65 15.60
N ALA A 117 -8.03 2.40 16.47
CA ALA A 117 -9.11 3.30 16.07
C ALA A 117 -8.62 4.41 15.13
N GLN A 118 -7.45 4.99 15.40
CA GLN A 118 -6.83 5.98 14.51
C GLN A 118 -6.46 5.39 13.14
N LEU A 119 -5.92 4.18 13.11
CA LEU A 119 -5.60 3.47 11.86
C LEU A 119 -6.86 3.18 11.04
N ALA A 120 -7.93 2.69 11.68
CA ALA A 120 -9.20 2.45 11.01
C ALA A 120 -9.78 3.74 10.40
N ALA A 121 -9.73 4.85 11.13
CA ALA A 121 -10.16 6.15 10.62
C ALA A 121 -9.28 6.66 9.45
N ALA A 122 -7.97 6.44 9.51
CA ALA A 122 -7.05 6.78 8.42
C ALA A 122 -7.28 5.94 7.17
N GLN A 123 -7.57 4.64 7.35
CA GLN A 123 -7.93 3.74 6.26
C GLN A 123 -9.23 4.18 5.59
N ALA A 124 -10.29 4.48 6.35
CA ALA A 124 -11.56 4.95 5.81
C ALA A 124 -11.41 6.24 4.96
N ARG A 125 -10.60 7.20 5.43
CA ARG A 125 -10.28 8.41 4.63
C ARG A 125 -9.51 8.10 3.35
N THR A 126 -8.67 7.07 3.37
CA THR A 126 -7.89 6.65 2.20
C THR A 126 -8.80 5.98 1.19
N GLU A 127 -9.68 5.09 1.62
CA GLU A 127 -10.69 4.44 0.77
C GLU A 127 -11.61 5.47 0.10
N GLU A 128 -12.07 6.49 0.84
CA GLU A 128 -12.86 7.60 0.26
C GLU A 128 -12.09 8.36 -0.82
N ARG A 129 -10.79 8.64 -0.59
CA ARG A 129 -9.95 9.31 -1.59
C ARG A 129 -9.74 8.44 -2.83
N VAL A 130 -9.59 7.14 -2.67
CA VAL A 130 -9.46 6.18 -3.79
C VAL A 130 -10.75 6.18 -4.61
N SER A 131 -11.92 6.09 -3.97
CA SER A 131 -13.21 6.15 -4.69
C SER A 131 -13.38 7.45 -5.49
N ARG A 132 -13.01 8.60 -4.91
CA ARG A 132 -13.01 9.88 -5.66
C ARG A 132 -12.04 9.91 -6.85
N LEU A 133 -10.90 9.22 -6.73
CA LEU A 133 -9.94 9.11 -7.84
C LEU A 133 -10.48 8.19 -8.95
N GLU A 134 -11.15 7.10 -8.60
CA GLU A 134 -11.82 6.22 -9.56
C GLU A 134 -12.88 6.99 -10.37
N ASP A 135 -13.71 7.79 -9.69
CA ASP A 135 -14.70 8.65 -10.34
C ASP A 135 -14.05 9.69 -11.29
N ALA A 136 -12.97 10.33 -10.85
CA ALA A 136 -12.24 11.30 -11.67
C ALA A 136 -11.61 10.64 -12.92
N ILE A 137 -11.07 9.42 -12.79
CA ILE A 137 -10.53 8.65 -13.92
C ILE A 137 -11.64 8.27 -14.90
N ALA A 138 -12.82 7.86 -14.41
CA ALA A 138 -13.96 7.56 -15.25
C ALA A 138 -14.41 8.80 -16.07
N GLN A 139 -14.47 9.97 -15.42
CA GLN A 139 -14.79 11.23 -16.10
C GLN A 139 -13.74 11.61 -17.16
N LEU A 140 -12.45 11.47 -16.84
CA LEU A 140 -11.36 11.74 -17.78
C LEU A 140 -11.41 10.79 -18.98
N THR A 141 -11.70 9.51 -18.75
CA THR A 141 -11.83 8.50 -19.82
C THR A 141 -12.96 8.88 -20.78
N HIS A 142 -14.12 9.31 -20.26
CA HIS A 142 -15.21 9.79 -21.10
C HIS A 142 -14.87 11.08 -21.85
N ALA A 143 -14.19 12.03 -21.21
CA ALA A 143 -13.75 13.27 -21.86
C ALA A 143 -12.73 13.00 -22.99
N GLN A 144 -11.82 12.06 -22.78
CA GLN A 144 -10.86 11.61 -23.79
C GLN A 144 -11.58 10.96 -24.97
N ALA A 145 -12.51 10.04 -24.75
CA ALA A 145 -13.28 9.41 -25.83
C ALA A 145 -14.06 10.43 -26.68
N ARG A 146 -14.66 11.45 -26.05
CA ARG A 146 -15.30 12.56 -26.76
C ARG A 146 -14.33 13.37 -27.60
N THR A 147 -13.13 13.62 -27.06
CA THR A 147 -12.07 14.36 -27.76
C THR A 147 -11.56 13.57 -28.96
N GLU A 148 -11.30 12.27 -28.80
CA GLU A 148 -10.89 11.38 -29.89
C GLU A 148 -11.94 11.34 -31.01
N ALA A 149 -13.23 11.25 -30.66
CA ALA A 149 -14.31 11.29 -31.64
C ALA A 149 -14.37 12.64 -32.40
N ALA A 150 -14.19 13.76 -31.70
CA ALA A 150 -14.14 15.08 -32.32
C ALA A 150 -12.93 15.22 -33.27
N VAL A 151 -11.76 14.72 -32.88
CA VAL A 151 -10.56 14.71 -33.74
C VAL A 151 -10.81 13.89 -35.00
N GLN A 152 -11.40 12.69 -34.89
CA GLN A 152 -11.73 11.87 -36.06
C GLN A 152 -12.73 12.55 -37.01
N GLN A 153 -13.71 13.29 -36.46
CA GLN A 153 -14.63 14.10 -37.27
C GLN A 153 -13.91 15.21 -38.02
N LEU A 154 -13.03 15.95 -37.33
CA LEU A 154 -12.21 17.00 -37.94
C LEU A 154 -11.30 16.44 -39.05
N THR A 155 -10.64 15.30 -38.82
CA THR A 155 -9.81 14.65 -39.84
C THR A 155 -10.60 14.33 -41.11
N ARG A 156 -11.83 13.83 -40.97
CA ARG A 156 -12.72 13.57 -42.13
C ARG A 156 -13.13 14.84 -42.85
N GLN A 157 -13.49 15.89 -42.12
CA GLN A 157 -13.86 17.18 -42.71
C GLN A 157 -12.70 17.83 -43.45
N VAL A 158 -11.49 17.80 -42.88
CA VAL A 158 -10.27 18.32 -43.52
C VAL A 158 -9.92 17.51 -44.76
N GLY A 159 -10.07 16.19 -44.73
CA GLY A 159 -9.90 15.33 -45.91
C GLY A 159 -10.86 15.72 -47.05
N GLY A 160 -12.15 15.80 -46.76
CA GLY A 160 -13.15 16.20 -47.78
C GLY A 160 -12.96 17.62 -48.33
N LEU A 161 -12.48 18.56 -47.50
CA LEU A 161 -12.12 19.90 -47.96
C LEU A 161 -10.90 19.87 -48.91
N SER A 162 -9.91 19.03 -48.60
CA SER A 162 -8.74 18.84 -49.46
C SER A 162 -9.13 18.29 -50.83
N ASP A 163 -10.08 17.36 -50.88
CA ASP A 163 -10.58 16.78 -52.14
C ASP A 163 -11.35 17.82 -52.96
N THR A 164 -12.21 18.62 -52.31
CA THR A 164 -13.00 19.68 -52.97
C THR A 164 -12.11 20.75 -53.58
N VAL A 165 -11.12 21.24 -52.83
CA VAL A 165 -10.14 22.23 -53.33
C VAL A 165 -9.29 21.65 -54.48
N GLY A 166 -9.06 20.33 -54.48
CA GLY A 166 -8.39 19.61 -55.57
C GLY A 166 -9.19 19.54 -56.87
N GLY A 167 -10.52 19.41 -56.79
CA GLY A 167 -11.39 19.46 -57.97
C GLY A 167 -11.49 20.87 -58.57
N ASP A 168 -11.68 21.89 -57.72
CA ASP A 168 -11.82 23.29 -58.19
C ASP A 168 -10.61 23.77 -59.00
N ILE A 169 -9.40 23.32 -58.63
CA ILE A 169 -8.19 23.72 -59.37
C ILE A 169 -8.10 23.06 -60.75
N GLU A 170 -8.58 21.84 -60.90
CA GLU A 170 -8.61 21.13 -62.17
C GLU A 170 -9.62 21.78 -63.12
N ASP A 171 -10.80 22.13 -62.61
CA ASP A 171 -11.83 22.86 -63.36
C ASP A 171 -11.32 24.22 -63.88
N ILE A 172 -10.63 24.98 -63.02
CA ILE A 172 -10.02 26.26 -63.41
C ILE A 172 -8.88 26.00 -64.41
N ALA A 173 -8.10 24.93 -64.25
CA ALA A 173 -7.05 24.58 -65.18
C ALA A 173 -7.58 24.36 -66.60
N TYR A 174 -8.72 23.66 -66.74
CA TYR A 174 -9.34 23.40 -68.04
C TYR A 174 -9.71 24.71 -68.76
N ILE A 175 -10.37 25.62 -68.04
CA ILE A 175 -10.79 26.92 -68.57
C ILE A 175 -9.58 27.77 -68.98
N VAL A 176 -8.58 27.86 -68.10
CA VAL A 176 -7.40 28.71 -68.34
C VAL A 176 -6.53 28.14 -69.44
N LEU A 177 -6.33 26.81 -69.50
CA LEU A 177 -5.54 26.19 -70.56
C LEU A 177 -6.19 26.33 -71.93
N TYR A 178 -7.52 26.26 -72.02
CA TYR A 178 -8.21 26.53 -73.27
C TYR A 178 -7.87 27.94 -73.81
N ASP A 179 -7.97 28.99 -72.97
CA ASP A 179 -7.63 30.36 -73.37
C ASP A 179 -6.15 30.53 -73.71
N VAL A 180 -5.26 30.05 -72.83
CA VAL A 180 -3.82 30.23 -72.99
C VAL A 180 -3.30 29.49 -74.23
N LEU A 181 -3.70 28.24 -74.45
CA LEU A 181 -3.20 27.49 -75.60
C LEU A 181 -3.72 28.04 -76.92
N LYS A 182 -4.98 28.51 -76.95
CA LYS A 182 -5.54 29.20 -78.12
C LYS A 182 -4.83 30.53 -78.38
N ARG A 183 -4.55 31.32 -77.36
CA ARG A 183 -3.90 32.63 -77.48
C ARG A 183 -2.43 32.53 -77.89
N GLU A 184 -1.67 31.64 -77.26
CA GLU A 184 -0.21 31.54 -77.43
C GLU A 184 0.18 30.67 -78.63
N PHE A 185 -0.63 29.66 -78.98
CA PHE A 185 -0.31 28.71 -80.05
C PHE A 185 -1.34 28.64 -81.18
N GLY A 186 -2.50 29.29 -81.05
CA GLY A 186 -3.55 29.25 -82.07
C GLY A 186 -4.30 27.91 -82.15
N TRP A 187 -4.13 27.04 -81.16
CA TRP A 187 -4.71 25.69 -81.18
C TRP A 187 -6.21 25.68 -80.87
N GLU A 188 -6.91 24.76 -81.53
CA GLU A 188 -8.28 24.40 -81.18
C GLU A 188 -8.23 23.29 -80.15
N VAL A 189 -8.44 23.67 -78.88
CA VAL A 189 -8.41 22.73 -77.75
C VAL A 189 -9.79 22.08 -77.60
N GLY A 190 -9.83 20.76 -77.61
CA GLY A 190 -11.02 19.97 -77.29
C GLY A 190 -11.33 19.95 -75.78
N PRO A 191 -12.32 19.15 -75.35
CA PRO A 191 -12.60 19.02 -73.93
C PRO A 191 -11.38 18.46 -73.17
N LEU A 192 -11.03 19.13 -72.07
CA LEU A 192 -10.03 18.67 -71.11
C LEU A 192 -10.75 18.07 -69.92
N GLU A 193 -10.28 16.92 -69.46
CA GLU A 193 -10.87 16.20 -68.34
C GLU A 193 -9.80 15.49 -67.50
N ARG A 194 -10.17 15.17 -66.26
CA ARG A 194 -9.41 14.24 -65.42
C ARG A 194 -9.87 12.83 -65.74
N THR A 195 -8.94 11.98 -66.15
CA THR A 195 -9.28 10.65 -66.65
C THR A 195 -8.22 9.61 -66.29
N TRP A 196 -8.64 8.35 -66.23
CA TRP A 196 -7.75 7.21 -66.00
C TRP A 196 -7.26 6.69 -67.36
N GLN A 197 -5.95 6.72 -67.55
CA GLN A 197 -5.29 6.15 -68.72
C GLN A 197 -4.59 4.86 -68.35
N GLN A 198 -4.46 3.93 -69.30
CA GLN A 198 -3.69 2.71 -69.10
C GLN A 198 -2.35 2.82 -69.80
N TRP A 199 -1.28 2.85 -69.01
CA TRP A 199 0.10 2.81 -69.51
C TRP A 199 0.72 1.48 -69.08
N ASN A 200 1.27 0.70 -70.01
CA ASN A 200 1.91 -0.59 -69.71
C ASN A 200 1.05 -1.57 -68.86
N GLY A 201 -0.28 -1.47 -68.91
CA GLY A 201 -1.20 -2.32 -68.12
C GLY A 201 -1.47 -1.84 -66.69
N GLU A 202 -0.90 -0.71 -66.26
CA GLU A 202 -1.24 -0.08 -64.98
C GLU A 202 -2.18 1.13 -65.19
N PRO A 203 -3.27 1.24 -64.42
CA PRO A 203 -4.12 2.41 -64.47
C PRO A 203 -3.42 3.60 -63.80
N GLU A 204 -3.30 4.70 -64.52
CA GLU A 204 -2.72 5.94 -64.03
C GLU A 204 -3.66 7.12 -64.31
N GLU A 205 -3.96 7.89 -63.28
CA GLU A 205 -4.83 9.06 -63.40
C GLU A 205 -4.03 10.28 -63.89
N VAL A 206 -4.60 10.98 -64.86
CA VAL A 206 -4.04 12.22 -65.42
C VAL A 206 -4.98 13.36 -65.07
N ASN A 207 -4.48 14.41 -64.41
CA ASN A 207 -5.32 15.52 -63.91
C ASN A 207 -5.93 16.35 -65.05
N ILE A 208 -5.16 16.53 -66.13
CA ILE A 208 -5.58 17.26 -67.31
C ILE A 208 -5.24 16.43 -68.54
N PHE A 209 -6.25 15.96 -69.25
CA PHE A 209 -6.08 15.16 -70.45
C PHE A 209 -7.07 15.58 -71.52
N GLY A 210 -6.61 15.66 -72.77
CA GLY A 210 -7.48 15.88 -73.91
C GLY A 210 -6.69 16.10 -75.20
N GLN A 211 -7.40 16.42 -76.27
CA GLN A 211 -6.81 16.66 -77.59
C GLN A 211 -6.90 18.13 -77.97
N ALA A 212 -5.93 18.58 -78.75
CA ALA A 212 -5.95 19.82 -79.49
C ALA A 212 -5.50 19.58 -80.93
N SER A 213 -5.96 20.44 -81.83
CA SER A 213 -5.50 20.49 -83.21
C SER A 213 -4.84 21.83 -83.49
N ASP A 214 -3.76 21.79 -84.27
CA ASP A 214 -3.16 22.98 -84.82
C ASP A 214 -3.78 23.24 -86.21
N PRO A 215 -4.51 24.35 -86.43
CA PRO A 215 -5.05 24.66 -87.75
C PRO A 215 -4.00 24.73 -88.86
N ALA A 216 -2.73 25.01 -88.51
CA ALA A 216 -1.62 25.00 -89.46
C ALA A 216 -1.10 23.58 -89.78
N SER A 217 -1.48 22.56 -89.01
CA SER A 217 -1.08 21.16 -89.19
C SER A 217 -2.18 20.20 -88.73
N PRO A 218 -3.33 20.17 -89.44
CA PRO A 218 -4.54 19.48 -88.97
C PRO A 218 -4.41 17.95 -88.94
N GLU A 219 -3.43 17.38 -89.65
CA GLU A 219 -3.23 15.91 -89.72
C GLU A 219 -2.46 15.34 -88.52
N GLN A 220 -1.92 16.18 -87.63
CA GLN A 220 -1.15 15.74 -86.47
C GLN A 220 -1.89 16.08 -85.16
N PRO A 221 -2.54 15.10 -84.49
CA PRO A 221 -3.23 15.36 -83.23
C PRO A 221 -2.23 15.72 -82.13
N ILE A 222 -2.59 16.72 -81.31
CA ILE A 222 -1.84 17.14 -80.13
C ILE A 222 -2.55 16.61 -78.89
N TRP A 223 -1.88 15.77 -78.12
CA TRP A 223 -2.36 15.30 -76.82
C TRP A 223 -1.89 16.24 -75.73
N ILE A 224 -2.82 16.89 -75.04
CA ILE A 224 -2.55 17.68 -73.85
C ILE A 224 -2.53 16.73 -72.66
N VAL A 225 -1.40 16.68 -71.98
CA VAL A 225 -1.21 15.91 -70.74
C VAL A 225 -0.74 16.89 -69.69
N GLY A 226 -1.43 16.99 -68.56
CA GLY A 226 -1.10 17.99 -67.56
C GLY A 226 -1.35 17.60 -66.11
N GLU A 227 -0.58 18.25 -65.25
CA GLU A 227 -0.62 18.13 -63.79
C GLU A 227 -1.18 19.44 -63.21
N ALA A 228 -2.24 19.37 -62.40
CA ALA A 228 -2.84 20.52 -61.74
C ALA A 228 -2.57 20.47 -60.23
N LYS A 229 -1.86 21.46 -59.68
CA LYS A 229 -1.55 21.53 -58.24
C LYS A 229 -1.66 22.93 -57.68
N HIS A 230 -2.23 23.08 -56.47
CA HIS A 230 -2.36 24.39 -55.85
C HIS A 230 -0.97 25.02 -55.59
N ASN A 231 -0.07 24.21 -55.01
CA ASN A 231 1.33 24.52 -54.87
C ASN A 231 2.15 23.41 -55.52
N LEU A 232 2.72 23.67 -56.68
CA LEU A 232 3.50 22.66 -57.40
C LEU A 232 4.87 22.46 -56.73
N SER A 233 5.20 21.21 -56.41
CA SER A 233 6.45 20.79 -55.77
C SER A 233 7.41 20.09 -56.72
N LEU A 234 8.71 20.04 -56.37
CA LEU A 234 9.72 19.32 -57.16
C LEU A 234 9.38 17.84 -57.32
N ARG A 235 8.85 17.19 -56.27
CA ARG A 235 8.48 15.78 -56.31
C ARG A 235 7.35 15.51 -57.31
N GLU A 236 6.38 16.42 -57.40
CA GLU A 236 5.29 16.33 -58.37
C GLU A 236 5.80 16.55 -59.79
N VAL A 237 6.69 17.51 -60.01
CA VAL A 237 7.32 17.71 -61.32
C VAL A 237 8.07 16.46 -61.80
N GLU A 238 8.87 15.82 -60.94
CA GLU A 238 9.58 14.58 -61.31
C GLU A 238 8.62 13.42 -61.57
N ARG A 239 7.53 13.32 -60.81
CA ARG A 239 6.50 12.30 -61.05
C ARG A 239 5.82 12.54 -62.38
N PHE A 240 5.42 13.77 -62.65
CA PHE A 240 4.76 14.19 -63.88
C PHE A 240 5.66 13.98 -65.10
N ALA A 241 6.96 14.31 -65.00
CA ALA A 241 7.91 14.05 -66.09
C ALA A 241 7.95 12.56 -66.48
N LYS A 242 7.92 11.65 -65.49
CA LYS A 242 7.84 10.20 -65.77
C LYS A 242 6.50 9.80 -66.40
N GLN A 243 5.41 10.43 -65.98
CA GLN A 243 4.08 10.20 -66.56
C GLN A 243 4.03 10.67 -68.03
N VAL A 244 4.63 11.83 -68.33
CA VAL A 244 4.75 12.37 -69.69
C VAL A 244 5.55 11.43 -70.59
N GLU A 245 6.65 10.86 -70.11
CA GLU A 245 7.42 9.88 -70.89
C GLU A 245 6.61 8.62 -71.20
N ARG A 246 5.83 8.12 -70.24
CA ARG A 246 4.89 7.01 -70.51
C ARG A 246 3.83 7.40 -71.52
N ALA A 247 3.23 8.58 -71.40
CA ALA A 247 2.24 9.08 -72.35
C ALA A 247 2.82 9.17 -73.77
N ARG A 248 4.05 9.67 -73.92
CA ARG A 248 4.76 9.74 -75.21
C ARG A 248 5.00 8.37 -75.86
N GLN A 249 5.18 7.32 -75.06
CA GLN A 249 5.39 5.96 -75.57
C GLN A 249 4.09 5.29 -76.06
N HIS A 250 2.94 5.73 -75.55
CA HIS A 250 1.65 5.06 -75.78
C HIS A 250 0.70 5.86 -76.68
N LEU A 251 0.83 7.19 -76.72
CA LEU A 251 -0.03 8.04 -77.52
C LEU A 251 0.59 8.28 -78.91
N THR A 252 -0.24 8.11 -79.94
CA THR A 252 0.14 8.46 -81.32
C THR A 252 -0.20 9.93 -81.56
N GLY A 253 0.81 10.74 -81.90
CA GLY A 253 0.67 12.19 -82.10
C GLY A 253 1.70 12.99 -81.29
N ARG A 254 1.55 14.31 -81.25
CA ARG A 254 2.42 15.17 -80.46
C ARG A 254 1.91 15.24 -79.01
N VAL A 255 2.73 14.90 -78.02
CA VAL A 255 2.36 15.10 -76.61
C VAL A 255 2.84 16.48 -76.14
N PHE A 256 1.88 17.34 -75.78
CA PHE A 256 2.11 18.61 -75.11
C PHE A 256 1.92 18.44 -73.60
N ALA A 257 3.03 18.41 -72.87
CA ALA A 257 3.05 18.32 -71.42
C ALA A 257 2.94 19.72 -70.79
N VAL A 258 2.02 19.91 -69.83
CA VAL A 258 1.84 21.22 -69.17
C VAL A 258 1.61 21.06 -67.67
N CYS A 259 2.22 21.92 -66.86
CA CYS A 259 1.87 22.03 -65.45
C CYS A 259 0.99 23.26 -65.21
N PHE A 260 -0.04 23.12 -64.38
CA PHE A 260 -0.92 24.20 -63.97
C PHE A 260 -0.86 24.41 -62.44
N CYS A 261 -0.70 25.64 -61.98
CA CYS A 261 -0.70 25.93 -60.54
C CYS A 261 -1.11 27.36 -60.16
N TYR A 262 -1.45 27.58 -58.88
CA TYR A 262 -1.54 28.96 -58.35
C TYR A 262 -0.16 29.51 -58.02
N ARG A 263 0.72 28.67 -57.44
CA ARG A 263 2.04 29.08 -56.97
C ARG A 263 3.08 28.00 -57.26
N ALA A 264 4.24 28.46 -57.74
CA ALA A 264 5.43 27.64 -57.89
C ALA A 264 6.65 28.42 -57.40
N ARG A 265 7.48 27.77 -56.57
CA ARG A 265 8.77 28.32 -56.11
C ARG A 265 9.76 28.44 -57.27
N PRO A 266 10.76 29.34 -57.22
CA PRO A 266 11.74 29.52 -58.30
C PRO A 266 12.43 28.22 -58.72
N GLU A 267 12.84 27.38 -57.77
CA GLU A 267 13.47 26.09 -58.02
C GLU A 267 12.61 25.13 -58.86
N VAL A 268 11.29 25.12 -58.66
CA VAL A 268 10.33 24.31 -59.42
C VAL A 268 10.22 24.82 -60.86
N ARG A 269 10.22 26.15 -61.04
CA ARG A 269 10.18 26.78 -62.38
C ARG A 269 11.45 26.46 -63.17
N THR A 270 12.62 26.58 -62.53
CA THR A 270 13.90 26.22 -63.15
C THR A 270 13.90 24.76 -63.59
N ARG A 271 13.36 23.85 -62.78
CA ARG A 271 13.28 22.43 -63.12
C ARG A 271 12.35 22.16 -64.31
N LEU A 272 11.17 22.79 -64.34
CA LEU A 272 10.22 22.67 -65.46
C LEU A 272 10.80 23.19 -66.78
N HIS A 273 11.45 24.35 -66.74
CA HIS A 273 12.17 24.91 -67.88
C HIS A 273 13.26 23.95 -68.38
N ALA A 274 14.04 23.36 -67.47
CA ALA A 274 15.07 22.37 -67.84
C ALA A 274 14.50 21.10 -68.48
N LEU A 275 13.25 20.74 -68.17
CA LEU A 275 12.53 19.62 -68.75
C LEU A 275 11.74 20.00 -70.02
N GLY A 276 11.70 21.28 -70.39
CA GLY A 276 10.90 21.79 -71.50
C GLY A 276 9.39 21.64 -71.29
N ILE A 277 8.93 21.67 -70.03
CA ILE A 277 7.52 21.56 -69.67
C ILE A 277 7.02 22.97 -69.31
N PRO A 278 6.12 23.56 -70.11
CA PRO A 278 5.55 24.87 -69.80
C PRO A 278 4.72 24.85 -68.51
N LEU A 279 4.79 25.97 -67.78
CA LEU A 279 4.03 26.21 -66.56
C LEU A 279 2.98 27.29 -66.82
N VAL A 280 1.72 26.97 -66.58
CA VAL A 280 0.61 27.91 -66.64
C VAL A 280 0.15 28.24 -65.23
N PHE A 281 0.04 29.54 -64.92
CA PHE A 281 -0.56 29.98 -63.66
C PHE A 281 -2.07 30.15 -63.80
N SER A 282 -2.80 30.06 -62.69
CA SER A 282 -4.26 30.25 -62.65
C SER A 282 -4.76 31.61 -63.16
N TYR A 283 -3.89 32.62 -63.25
CA TYR A 283 -4.19 33.92 -63.85
C TYR A 283 -3.81 34.02 -65.33
N GLY A 284 -3.59 32.89 -66.02
CA GLY A 284 -3.42 32.82 -67.48
C GLY A 284 -2.02 33.16 -68.00
N ARG A 285 -1.01 33.24 -67.12
CA ARG A 285 0.38 33.47 -67.53
C ARG A 285 1.08 32.15 -67.84
N LEU A 286 1.60 32.03 -69.05
CA LEU A 286 2.47 30.96 -69.49
C LEU A 286 3.95 31.31 -69.20
N LEU A 287 4.68 30.37 -68.63
CA LEU A 287 6.15 30.36 -68.60
C LEU A 287 6.63 29.15 -69.39
N GLN A 288 7.61 29.36 -70.26
CA GLN A 288 8.31 28.33 -71.03
C GLN A 288 9.74 28.22 -70.50
#